data_AF-A0A933U463-F1
#
_entry.id   AF-A0A933U463-F1
#
_cell.length_a   1.000
_cell.length_b   1.000
_cell.length_c   1.000
_cell.angle_alpha   90.00
_cell.angle_beta   90.00
_cell.angle_gamma   90.00
#
_symmetry.space_group_name_H-M   'P 1'
#
loop_
_entity.id
_entity.type
_entity.pdbx_description
1 polymer ?
#
loop_
_entity_poly.entity_id
_entity_poly.type
_entity_poly.pdbx_seq_one_letter_code
_entity_poly.pdbx_strand_id
1 'polypeptide(L)' 'MPASSPTLCFTCGLATSEPPRLNQLPNGSTCPACRDRLLDALPALLPGRPMPEMEQQHALEHIDGRQDWPSPPEEERL' A
#
# COMPACT_ATOMS: atom_id res chain seq x y z
N MET A 1 11.05 -36.06 0.30
CA MET A 1 10.76 -34.73 0.88
C MET A 1 9.33 -34.37 0.48
N PRO A 2 8.42 -34.03 1.40
CA PRO A 2 7.07 -33.65 1.00
C PRO A 2 7.15 -32.34 0.20
N ALA A 3 6.57 -32.33 -1.00
CA ALA A 3 6.43 -31.11 -1.77
C ALA A 3 5.42 -30.21 -1.05
N SER A 4 5.83 -29.01 -0.64
CA SER A 4 4.91 -28.04 -0.04
C SER A 4 3.83 -27.68 -1.06
N SER A 5 2.57 -27.76 -0.65
CA SER A 5 1.46 -27.26 -1.44
C SER A 5 1.63 -25.75 -1.67
N PRO A 6 1.40 -25.26 -2.91
CA PRO A 6 1.54 -23.83 -3.18
C PRO A 6 0.45 -23.05 -2.44
N THR A 7 0.85 -22.03 -1.69
CA THR A 7 -0.09 -21.05 -1.11
C THR A 7 -0.67 -20.20 -2.25
N LEU A 8 -1.99 -20.04 -2.28
CA LEU A 8 -2.68 -19.26 -3.30
C LEU A 8 -3.19 -17.93 -2.72
N CYS A 9 -3.24 -16.89 -3.56
CA CYS A 9 -3.88 -15.63 -3.21
C CYS A 9 -5.41 -15.78 -3.31
N PHE A 10 -6.14 -15.44 -2.25
CA PHE A 10 -7.61 -15.48 -2.27
C PHE A 10 -8.23 -14.49 -3.27
N THR A 11 -7.53 -13.40 -3.62
CA THR A 11 -8.05 -12.35 -4.52
C THR A 11 -7.87 -12.68 -6.00
N CYS A 12 -6.70 -13.16 -6.42
CA CYS A 12 -6.43 -13.48 -7.83
C CYS A 12 -6.33 -14.98 -8.13
N GLY A 13 -6.37 -15.85 -7.12
CA GLY A 13 -6.25 -17.31 -7.26
C GLY A 13 -4.86 -17.81 -7.68
N LEU A 14 -3.91 -16.90 -7.93
CA LEU A 14 -2.55 -17.24 -8.36
C LEU A 14 -1.65 -17.58 -7.17
N ALA A 15 -0.63 -18.40 -7.43
CA ALA A 15 0.33 -18.80 -6.43
C ALA A 15 1.09 -17.59 -5.86
N THR A 16 1.19 -17.54 -4.53
CA THR A 16 2.04 -16.62 -3.80
C THR A 16 3.36 -17.33 -3.57
N SER A 17 4.37 -17.01 -4.39
CA SER A 17 5.73 -17.53 -4.20
C SER A 17 6.46 -16.81 -3.08
N GLU A 18 7.56 -17.41 -2.60
CA GLU A 18 8.58 -16.73 -1.83
C GLU A 18 9.82 -16.60 -2.72
N PRO A 19 10.26 -15.37 -3.09
CA PRO A 19 9.74 -14.06 -2.68
C PRO A 19 8.36 -13.71 -3.27
N PRO A 20 7.59 -12.81 -2.61
CA PRO A 20 6.28 -12.38 -3.08
C PRO A 20 6.40 -11.71 -4.46
N ARG A 21 5.41 -11.96 -5.32
CA ARG A 21 5.34 -11.41 -6.67
C ARG A 21 4.05 -10.66 -6.91
N LEU A 22 4.14 -9.69 -7.81
CA LEU A 22 3.02 -8.90 -8.26
C LEU A 22 2.23 -9.68 -9.31
N ASN A 23 1.08 -10.22 -8.92
CA ASN A 23 0.19 -10.94 -9.82
C ASN A 23 -0.84 -9.98 -10.45
N GLN A 24 -1.39 -10.37 -11.60
CA GLN A 24 -2.43 -9.61 -12.31
C GLN A 24 -3.78 -10.32 -12.24
N LEU A 25 -4.85 -9.51 -12.28
CA LEU A 25 -6.22 -9.96 -12.44
C LEU A 25 -6.53 -10.25 -13.93
N PRO A 26 -7.64 -10.94 -14.25
CA PRO A 26 -8.01 -11.25 -15.64
C PRO A 26 -8.21 -10.01 -16.53
N ASN A 27 -8.48 -8.86 -15.92
CA ASN A 27 -8.60 -7.57 -16.61
C ASN A 27 -7.24 -6.87 -16.87
N GLY A 28 -6.12 -7.52 -16.53
CA GLY A 28 -4.76 -6.98 -16.68
C GLY A 28 -4.33 -6.00 -15.57
N SER A 29 -5.21 -5.67 -14.63
CA SER A 29 -4.84 -4.81 -13.50
C SER A 29 -4.05 -5.57 -12.44
N THR A 30 -3.23 -4.87 -11.66
CA THR A 30 -2.50 -5.47 -10.54
C THR A 30 -3.47 -5.96 -9.46
N CYS A 31 -3.27 -7.19 -8.98
CA CYS A 31 -4.00 -7.70 -7.82
C CYS A 31 -3.64 -6.89 -6.57
N PRO A 32 -4.60 -6.22 -5.91
CA PRO A 32 -4.31 -5.35 -4.77
C PRO A 32 -3.69 -6.13 -3.61
N ALA A 33 -4.19 -7.33 -3.30
CA ALA A 33 -3.65 -8.16 -2.24
C ALA A 33 -2.20 -8.62 -2.49
N CYS A 34 -1.82 -8.89 -3.75
CA CYS A 34 -0.44 -9.25 -4.08
C CYS A 34 0.49 -8.04 -4.03
N ARG A 35 0.00 -6.85 -4.41
CA ARG A 35 0.74 -5.59 -4.27
C ARG A 35 1.01 -5.29 -2.81
N ASP A 36 -0.01 -5.35 -1.96
CA ASP A 36 0.13 -4.97 -0.55
C ASP A 36 1.10 -5.93 0.17
N ARG A 37 0.99 -7.25 -0.08
CA ARG A 37 1.98 -8.24 0.41
C ARG A 37 3.41 -7.99 -0.07
N LEU A 38 3.58 -7.53 -1.30
CA LEU A 38 4.91 -7.18 -1.81
C LEU A 38 5.46 -5.97 -1.05
N LEU A 39 4.64 -4.94 -0.83
CA LEU A 39 5.03 -3.74 -0.10
C LEU A 39 5.40 -4.03 1.36
N ASP A 40 4.63 -4.88 2.04
CA ASP A 40 4.93 -5.31 3.42
C ASP A 40 6.25 -6.09 3.52
N ALA A 41 6.62 -6.83 2.48
CA ALA A 41 7.86 -7.60 2.45
C ALA A 41 9.09 -6.75 2.09
N LEU A 42 8.91 -5.53 1.59
CA LEU A 42 10.02 -4.66 1.25
C LEU A 42 10.64 -4.07 2.51
N PRO A 43 11.98 -4.13 2.66
CA PRO A 43 12.64 -3.43 3.75
C PRO A 43 12.43 -1.92 3.59
N ALA A 44 12.36 -1.20 4.70
CA ALA A 44 12.36 0.26 4.69
C ALA A 44 13.65 0.77 4.02
N LEU A 45 13.52 1.38 2.84
CA LEU A 45 14.65 1.87 2.05
C LEU A 45 15.15 3.24 2.52
N LEU A 46 14.32 4.00 3.23
CA LEU A 46 14.68 5.34 3.68
C LEU A 46 15.40 5.27 5.02
N PRO A 47 16.56 5.94 5.17
CA PRO A 47 17.20 6.07 6.48
C PRO A 47 16.24 6.79 7.42
N GLY A 48 15.74 6.07 8.42
CA GLY A 48 14.88 6.65 9.43
C GLY A 48 15.66 7.70 10.22
N ARG A 49 15.28 8.99 10.09
CA ARG A 49 15.54 9.91 11.18
C ARG A 49 14.69 9.44 12.36
N PRO A 50 15.25 9.24 13.56
CA PRO A 50 14.43 9.00 14.74
C PRO A 50 13.48 10.20 14.87
N MET A 51 12.19 9.94 14.69
CA MET A 51 11.16 10.96 14.94
C MET A 51 11.22 11.28 16.44
N PRO A 52 11.39 12.55 16.84
CA PRO A 52 11.28 12.91 18.24
C PRO A 52 9.88 12.54 18.74
N GLU A 53 9.83 11.93 19.92
CA GLU A 53 8.65 11.31 20.55
C GLU A 53 7.42 12.24 20.62
N MET A 54 7.62 13.56 20.56
CA MET A 54 6.56 14.57 20.56
C MET A 54 5.71 14.63 19.27
N GLU A 55 6.22 14.14 18.13
CA GLU A 55 5.51 14.25 16.85
C GLU A 55 4.59 13.05 16.57
N GLN A 56 4.67 12.00 17.40
CA GLN A 56 3.86 10.79 17.27
C GLN A 56 2.41 10.96 17.73
N GLN A 57 2.15 11.92 18.63
CA GLN A 57 0.79 12.20 19.12
C GLN A 57 -0.05 12.96 18.07
N HIS A 58 0.53 13.91 17.32
CA HIS A 58 -0.21 14.66 16.30
C HIS A 58 -0.53 13.88 15.01
N ALA A 59 0.26 12.86 14.65
CA ALA A 59 0.03 12.12 13.41
C ALA A 59 -1.24 11.24 13.45
N LEU A 60 -1.67 10.82 14.65
CA LEU A 60 -2.89 10.03 14.84
C LEU A 60 -4.14 10.90 15.07
N GLU A 61 -3.98 12.14 15.56
CA GLU A 61 -5.10 13.06 15.82
C GLU A 61 -5.56 13.84 14.57
N HIS A 62 -4.76 13.87 13.50
CA HIS A 62 -5.07 14.67 12.30
C HIS A 62 -5.81 13.89 11.17
N ILE A 63 -6.37 12.71 11.47
CA ILE A 63 -7.15 11.91 10.50
C ILE A 63 -8.67 12.24 10.60
N ASP A 64 -9.08 13.05 11.58
CA ASP A 64 -10.48 13.48 11.75
C ASP A 64 -10.59 15.01 11.59
N GLY A 65 -10.68 15.49 10.34
CA GLY A 65 -10.89 16.92 10.11
C GLY A 65 -10.60 17.40 8.69
N ARG A 66 -11.61 17.28 7.82
CA ARG A 66 -11.88 18.18 6.66
C ARG A 66 -10.68 18.55 5.79
N GLN A 67 -10.59 17.93 4.61
CA GLN A 67 -9.85 18.45 3.45
C GLN A 67 -10.27 19.91 3.19
N ASP A 68 -9.45 20.87 3.61
CA ASP A 68 -9.46 22.24 3.09
C ASP A 68 -8.55 22.24 1.85
N TRP A 69 -9.03 21.61 0.78
CA TRP A 69 -8.45 21.80 -0.54
C TRP A 69 -8.93 23.17 -1.05
N PRO A 70 -8.05 24.16 -1.28
CA PRO A 70 -8.49 25.42 -1.84
C PRO A 70 -9.09 25.13 -3.22
N SER A 71 -10.37 25.45 -3.40
CA SER A 71 -11.00 25.40 -4.71
C SER A 71 -10.22 26.33 -5.65
N PRO A 72 -9.91 25.91 -6.89
CA PRO A 72 -9.24 26.78 -7.83
C PRO A 72 -10.09 28.04 -8.06
N PRO A 73 -9.46 29.22 -8.24
CA PRO A 73 -10.17 30.46 -8.44
C PRO A 73 -11.10 30.36 -9.65
N GLU A 74 -12.28 30.95 -9.51
CA GLU A 74 -13.40 30.95 -10.46
C GLU A 74 -13.09 31.53 -11.85
N GLU A 75 -11.91 32.11 -12.05
CA GLU A 75 -11.46 32.74 -13.30
C GLU A 75 -11.17 31.74 -14.44
N GLU A 76 -11.06 30.44 -14.16
CA GLU A 76 -10.89 29.39 -15.18
C GLU A 76 -12.22 28.78 -15.67
N ARG A 77 -13.38 29.31 -15.25
CA ARG A 77 -14.71 28.82 -15.66
C ARG A 77 -15.41 29.69 -16.73
N LEU A 78 -14.65 30.40 -17.57
CA LEU A 78 -15.17 31.02 -18.80
C LEU A 78 -14.58 30.39 -20.06
#